data_AF-A0A3D0XA12-F1
#
_entry.id   AF-A0A3D0XA12-F1
#
_cell.length_a   1.000
_cell.length_b   1.000
_cell.length_c   1.000
_cell.angle_alpha   90.00
_cell.angle_beta   90.00
_cell.angle_gamma   90.00
#
_symmetry.space_group_name_H-M   'P 1'
#
loop_
_entity.id
_entity.type
_entity.pdbx_description
1 polymer ?
#
loop_
_entity_poly.entity_id
_entity_poly.type
_entity_poly.pdbx_seq_one_letter_code
_entity_poly.pdbx_strand_id
1 'polypeptide(L)' 'MLAEPSVLKFKNDNSYKVISGFLAEYTDNITKIERRYKKATVKVIVAGEEKEIKVSFIEDTEQTPEQTED' A
#
# COMPACT_ATOMS: atom_id res chain seq x y z
N MET A 1 -16.97 -1.14 12.15
CA MET A 1 -16.45 -1.48 10.80
C MET A 1 -14.95 -1.70 10.94
N LEU A 2 -14.42 -2.81 10.42
CA LEU A 2 -12.98 -2.95 10.26
C LEU A 2 -12.57 -2.08 9.06
N ALA A 3 -11.56 -1.23 9.22
CA ALA A 3 -11.04 -0.45 8.10
C ALA A 3 -10.53 -1.39 7.01
N GLU A 4 -10.85 -1.09 5.75
CA GLU A 4 -10.34 -1.88 4.62
C GLU A 4 -8.80 -1.81 4.61
N PRO A 5 -8.10 -2.95 4.46
CA PRO A 5 -6.64 -2.95 4.41
C PRO A 5 -6.16 -2.13 3.22
N SER A 6 -5.00 -1.50 3.37
CA SER A 6 -4.34 -0.87 2.22
C SER A 6 -3.73 -1.94 1.32
N VAL A 7 -4.01 -1.88 0.02
CA VAL A 7 -3.54 -2.85 -0.97
C VAL A 7 -2.66 -2.16 -2.00
N LEU A 8 -1.46 -2.69 -2.25
CA LEU A 8 -0.50 -2.17 -3.23
C LEU A 8 -0.17 -3.22 -4.30
N LYS A 9 -0.24 -2.84 -5.57
CA LYS A 9 0.27 -3.63 -6.69
C LYS A 9 1.65 -3.14 -7.08
N PHE A 10 2.67 -3.98 -6.92
CA PHE A 10 4.04 -3.65 -7.36
C PHE A 10 4.24 -4.09 -8.81
N LYS A 11 4.95 -3.26 -9.58
CA LYS A 11 5.33 -3.54 -10.97
C LYS A 11 6.80 -3.97 -11.05
N ASN A 12 7.19 -4.48 -12.22
CA ASN A 12 8.54 -5.01 -12.47
C ASN A 12 9.65 -3.95 -12.40
N ASP A 13 9.29 -2.67 -12.57
CA ASP A 13 10.20 -1.51 -12.52
C ASP A 13 10.37 -0.94 -11.10
N ASN A 14 10.01 -1.69 -10.06
CA ASN A 14 9.93 -1.25 -8.66
C ASN A 14 8.94 -0.09 -8.40
N SER A 15 8.16 0.34 -9.40
CA SER A 15 7.03 1.24 -9.15
C SER A 15 5.87 0.46 -8.49
N TYR A 16 4.93 1.21 -7.91
CA TYR A 16 3.75 0.63 -7.28
C TYR A 16 2.50 1.43 -7.63
N LYS A 17 1.35 0.78 -7.51
CA LYS A 17 0.03 1.41 -7.58
C LYS A 17 -0.71 1.09 -6.28
N VAL A 18 -1.30 2.10 -5.66
CA VAL A 18 -2.22 1.89 -4.54
C VAL A 18 -3.59 1.50 -5.11
N ILE A 19 -4.16 0.41 -4.62
CA ILE A 19 -5.40 -0.18 -5.11
C ILE A 19 -6.59 0.20 -4.23
N SER A 20 -6.46 0.07 -2.90
CA SER A 20 -7.53 0.39 -1.96
C SER A 20 -7.01 0.68 -0.55
N GLY A 21 -7.94 1.01 0.36
CA GLY A 21 -7.72 1.27 1.79
C GLY A 21 -7.12 2.64 2.09
N PHE A 22 -6.68 2.83 3.34
CA PHE A 22 -6.13 4.09 3.86
C PHE A 22 -5.09 4.74 2.93
N LEU A 23 -4.16 3.96 2.37
CA LEU A 23 -3.12 4.51 1.50
C LEU A 23 -3.65 5.12 0.20
N ALA A 24 -4.84 4.71 -0.27
CA ALA A 24 -5.42 5.28 -1.49
C ALA A 24 -5.81 6.75 -1.28
N GLU A 25 -6.31 7.08 -0.09
CA GLU A 25 -6.68 8.45 0.31
C GLU A 25 -5.46 9.37 0.51
N TYR A 26 -4.28 8.79 0.74
CA TYR A 26 -3.03 9.50 1.02
C TYR A 26 -1.93 9.22 0.01
N THR A 27 -2.29 8.83 -1.23
CA THR A 27 -1.32 8.37 -2.25
C THR A 27 -0.19 9.39 -2.48
N ASP A 28 -0.51 10.68 -2.56
CA ASP A 28 0.46 11.76 -2.78
C ASP A 28 1.32 12.08 -1.55
N ASN A 29 0.92 11.58 -0.38
CA ASN A 29 1.60 11.82 0.91
C ASN A 29 2.46 10.64 1.36
N ILE A 30 2.54 9.57 0.56
CA ILE A 30 3.43 8.42 0.83
C ILE A 30 4.88 8.86 0.60
N THR A 31 5.68 8.85 1.64
CA THR A 31 7.10 9.28 1.58
C THR A 31 8.06 8.11 1.45
N LYS A 32 7.65 6.90 1.88
CA LYS A 32 8.49 5.71 1.84
C LYS A 32 7.66 4.44 1.75
N ILE A 33 8.10 3.50 0.91
CA ILE A 33 7.58 2.13 0.87
C ILE A 33 8.68 1.14 1.26
N GLU A 34 8.43 0.36 2.30
CA GLU A 34 9.30 -0.71 2.79
C GLU A 34 8.69 -2.07 2.44
N ARG A 35 8.77 -2.46 1.17
CA ARG A 35 8.13 -3.65 0.59
C ARG A 35 8.41 -4.95 1.35
N ARG A 36 9.66 -5.17 1.77
CA ARG A 36 10.06 -6.35 2.55
C ARG A 36 9.26 -6.49 3.86
N TYR A 37 8.93 -5.37 4.49
CA TYR A 37 8.23 -5.33 5.78
C TYR A 37 6.72 -5.06 5.63
N LYS A 38 6.24 -4.88 4.40
CA LYS A 38 4.84 -4.53 4.10
C LYS A 38 4.38 -3.26 4.84
N LYS A 39 5.24 -2.24 4.89
CA LYS A 39 4.99 -0.96 5.57
C LYS A 39 5.15 0.23 4.63
N ALA A 40 4.23 1.18 4.73
CA ALA A 40 4.32 2.50 4.10
C ALA A 40 4.46 3.58 5.18
N THR A 41 5.29 4.59 4.93
CA THR A 41 5.35 5.82 5.74
C THR A 41 4.57 6.90 5.02
N VAL A 42 3.67 7.56 5.73
CA VAL A 42 2.74 8.56 5.20
C VAL A 42 2.81 9.81 6.06
N LYS A 43 2.88 10.98 5.41
CA LYS A 43 2.71 12.27 6.08
C LYS A 43 1.23 12.61 6.22
N VAL A 44 0.79 12.90 7.44
CA VAL A 44 -0.58 13.30 7.76
C VAL A 44 -0.57 14.58 8.59
N ILE A 45 -1.62 15.40 8.49
CA ILE A 45 -1.80 16.57 9.34
C ILE A 45 -2.79 16.18 10.44
N VAL A 46 -2.36 16.23 11.70
CA VAL A 46 -3.21 15.94 12.87
C VAL A 46 -3.18 17.15 13.79
N ALA A 47 -4.35 17.73 14.04
CA ALA A 47 -4.49 18.94 14.87
C ALA A 47 -3.56 20.11 14.43
N GLY A 48 -3.34 20.25 13.12
CA GLY A 48 -2.50 21.31 12.54
C GLY A 48 -1.00 21.02 12.53
N GLU A 49 -0.56 19.86 13.04
CA GLU A 49 0.84 19.43 13.00
C GLU A 49 1.08 18.35 11.96
N GLU A 50 2.17 18.44 11.20
CA GLU A 50 2.63 17.38 10.31
C GLU A 50 3.21 16.22 11.13
N LYS A 51 2.74 15.01 10.88
CA LYS A 51 3.20 13.77 11.52
C LYS A 51 3.45 12.70 10.46
N GLU A 52 4.48 11.88 10.68
CA GLU A 52 4.70 10.67 9.91
C GLU A 52 4.15 9.45 10.65
N ILE A 53 3.32 8.67 9.96
CA ILE A 53 2.77 7.42 10.48
C ILE A 53 3.19 6.24 9.62
N LYS A 54 3.32 5.07 10.25
CA LYS A 54 3.63 3.81 9.56
C LYS A 54 2.37 2.96 9.46
N VAL A 55 1.99 2.63 8.24
CA VAL A 55 0.78 1.86 7.93
C VAL A 55 1.16 0.54 7.28
N SER A 56 0.51 -0.55 7.67
CA SER A 56 0.67 -1.84 7.00
C SER A 56 -0.08 -1.85 5.67
N PHE A 57 0.46 -2.58 4.69
CA PHE A 57 -0.28 -2.89 3.47
C PHE A 57 -0.19 -4.37 3.12
N ILE A 58 -1.05 -4.82 2.22
CA ILE A 58 -1.00 -6.14 1.61
C ILE A 58 -0.56 -5.93 0.15
N GLU A 59 0.22 -6.88 -0.38
CA GLU A 59 0.52 -6.88 -1.81
C GLU A 59 -0.62 -7.53 -2.58
N ASP A 60 -1.07 -6.85 -3.62
CA ASP A 60 -1.92 -7.43 -4.66
C ASP A 60 -1.09 -8.42 -5.47
N THR A 61 -0.94 -9.62 -4.92
CA THR A 61 -0.48 -10.77 -5.67
C THR A 61 -1.69 -11.31 -6.39
N GLU A 62 -1.91 -10.92 -7.64
CA GLU A 62 -2.77 -11.68 -8.54
C GLU A 62 -2.23 -13.11 -8.58
N GLN A 63 -2.75 -13.99 -7.72
CA GLN A 63 -2.68 -15.42 -7.96
C GLN A 63 -3.58 -15.65 -9.16
N THR A 64 -3.05 -15.46 -10.35
CA THR A 64 -3.57 -16.17 -11.52
C THR A 64 -3.16 -17.61 -11.27
N PRO A 65 -4.06 -18.56 -10.95
CA PRO A 65 -3.67 -19.96 -11.07
C PRO A 65 -3.27 -20.17 -12.53
N GLU A 66 -2.00 -20.48 -12.78
CA GLU A 66 -1.64 -21.18 -14.01
C GLU A 66 -2.43 -22.48 -13.98
N GLN A 67 -3.58 -22.51 -14.67
CA GLN A 67 -4.16 -23.76 -15.09
C GLN A 67 -3.20 -24.33 -16.12
N THR A 68 -2.28 -25.19 -15.69
CA THR A 68 -1.75 -26.22 -16.57
C THR A 68 -2.93 -27.11 -16.93
N GLU A 69 -3.52 -26.88 -18.10
CA GLU A 69 -4.29 -27.91 -18.79
C GLU A 69 -3.32 -29.04 -19.17
N ASP A 70 -3.69 -30.24 -18.74
CA ASP A 70 -3.00 -31.53 -18.92
C ASP A 70 -2.94 -31.94 -20.41
#